data_AF-K9VB51-F1
#
_entry.id   AF-K9VB51-F1
#
_cell.length_a   1.000
_cell.length_b   1.000
_cell.length_c   1.000
_cell.angle_alpha   90.00
_cell.angle_beta   90.00
_cell.angle_gamma   90.00
#
_symmetry.space_group_name_H-M   'P 1'
#
loop_
_entity.id
_entity.type
_entity.pdbx_description
1 polymer ?
#
loop_
_entity_poly.entity_id
_entity_poly.type
_entity_poly.pdbx_seq_one_letter_code
_entity_poly.pdbx_strand_id
1 'polypeptide(L)'
;MVQVRWYRGYKYRKNPQELIKLITQKIHEENLSQYIPLLRLEKGVKPRGDFYFFLAIESPQAGQIPQKVMDSKLLKLPFFQTEAVKGLNSFKYEEIKSMVGISHDVHDYTNPIPYQPLPKIIIEHPFNFTVSQQTNSSPQNIDISSHRHEHLIYWLSAIRSGTWELFDKTCNQLEIKESKRVLRRLKLLGHLEVSADGKRWSIAPTAMVQISINSDLQEFIICGQRSINLIKYLQKYTNLKSINQPRGDAPPCIYIQVDQSVNICALLKTIGTEFSLINVGEVSKKLVNILPNINTWKQNLRDLQGIVTTCYEWERFDNNDFVACDFPSESGMYRMYNLNIRADKPLRTLFHDRESNLWLQGDWYGLRFLALQQMEHKCIFNYDLSNKQLAILASQRFPEIYERALVLASGKLPTYVDSWLVYTNIELEMLVLLSAKLNLICAREFTYA
;
A
#
# COMPACT_ATOMS: atom_id res chain seq x y z
N MET A 1 -17.19 17.53 -11.55
CA MET A 1 -17.26 19.01 -11.43
C MET A 1 -15.87 19.50 -11.10
N VAL A 2 -15.35 20.48 -11.83
CA VAL A 2 -14.00 21.03 -11.58
C VAL A 2 -14.03 21.78 -10.25
N GLN A 3 -13.19 21.35 -9.30
CA GLN A 3 -13.00 22.07 -8.04
C GLN A 3 -11.89 23.10 -8.22
N VAL A 4 -12.09 24.29 -7.67
CA VAL A 4 -11.10 25.37 -7.66
C VAL A 4 -10.46 25.40 -6.28
N ARG A 5 -9.12 25.40 -6.26
CA ARG A 5 -8.36 25.56 -5.03
C ARG A 5 -8.07 27.03 -4.76
N TRP A 6 -8.37 27.45 -3.54
CA TRP A 6 -8.07 28.79 -3.02
C TRP A 6 -7.59 28.67 -1.58
N TYR A 7 -7.07 29.75 -1.02
CA TYR A 7 -6.45 29.75 0.30
C TYR A 7 -7.17 30.71 1.23
N ARG A 8 -7.42 30.29 2.47
CA ARG A 8 -7.87 31.18 3.54
C ARG A 8 -6.77 31.38 4.55
N GLY A 9 -6.37 32.64 4.74
CA GLY A 9 -5.29 33.03 5.64
C GLY A 9 -5.77 33.33 7.05
N TYR A 10 -4.99 32.90 8.04
CA TYR A 10 -5.22 33.12 9.46
C TYR A 10 -3.91 33.52 10.14
N LYS A 11 -4.04 34.23 11.27
CA LYS A 11 -2.92 34.62 12.12
C LYS A 11 -2.94 33.81 13.42
N TYR A 12 -1.80 33.25 13.80
CA TYR A 12 -1.65 32.51 15.05
C TYR A 12 -0.35 32.87 15.77
N ARG A 13 -0.34 32.65 17.08
CA ARG A 13 0.80 32.91 17.96
C ARG A 13 0.97 31.72 18.88
N LYS A 14 1.92 30.82 18.58
CA LYS A 14 2.33 29.64 19.38
C LYS A 14 3.27 28.74 18.56
N ASN A 15 3.43 27.48 18.96
CA ASN A 15 4.21 26.49 18.24
C ASN A 15 3.56 26.09 16.89
N PRO A 16 4.23 26.29 15.74
CA PRO A 16 3.70 25.92 14.43
C PRO A 16 3.55 24.41 14.22
N GLN A 17 4.41 23.59 14.81
CA GLN A 17 4.33 22.12 14.68
C GLN A 17 3.10 21.57 15.40
N GLU A 18 2.78 22.12 16.57
CA GLU A 18 1.58 21.78 17.31
C GLU A 18 0.33 22.18 16.53
N LEU A 19 0.33 23.37 15.92
CA LEU A 19 -0.74 23.84 15.03
C LEU A 19 -0.97 22.85 13.87
N ILE A 20 0.08 22.49 13.13
CA ILE A 20 -0.02 21.54 12.01
C ILE A 20 -0.62 20.22 12.49
N LYS A 21 -0.11 19.69 13.60
CA LYS A 21 -0.57 18.41 14.16
C LYS A 21 -2.06 18.46 14.50
N LEU A 22 -2.51 19.50 15.20
CA LEU A 22 -3.91 19.67 15.62
C LEU A 22 -4.85 19.86 14.42
N ILE A 23 -4.48 20.72 13.47
CA ILE A 23 -5.25 20.94 12.24
C ILE A 23 -5.36 19.62 11.45
N THR A 24 -4.24 18.95 11.22
CA THR A 24 -4.17 17.70 10.47
C THR A 24 -5.00 16.62 11.14
N GLN A 25 -4.84 16.44 12.46
CA GLN A 25 -5.63 15.49 13.24
C GLN A 25 -7.13 15.78 13.10
N LYS A 26 -7.54 17.04 13.19
CA LYS A 26 -8.95 17.41 13.13
C LYS A 26 -9.56 17.20 11.74
N ILE A 27 -8.82 17.52 10.68
CA ILE A 27 -9.22 17.25 9.30
C ILE A 27 -9.45 15.75 9.09
N HIS A 28 -8.60 14.90 9.65
CA HIS A 28 -8.77 13.44 9.57
C HIS A 28 -9.92 12.90 10.41
N GLU A 29 -10.07 13.38 11.65
CA GLU A 29 -11.18 12.98 12.54
C GLU A 29 -12.56 13.24 11.91
N GLU A 30 -12.69 14.31 11.13
CA GLU A 30 -13.96 14.73 10.52
C GLU A 30 -14.04 14.45 9.02
N ASN A 31 -13.08 13.68 8.48
CA ASN A 31 -13.01 13.26 7.08
C ASN A 31 -13.14 14.42 6.09
N LEU A 32 -12.39 15.49 6.34
CA LEU A 32 -12.40 16.74 5.58
C LEU A 32 -11.26 16.84 4.55
N SER A 33 -10.41 15.83 4.45
CA SER A 33 -9.16 15.90 3.68
C SER A 33 -9.37 16.09 2.17
N GLN A 34 -10.56 15.75 1.66
CA GLN A 34 -10.99 16.03 0.28
C GLN A 34 -11.35 17.51 0.02
N TYR A 35 -11.59 18.29 1.07
CA TYR A 35 -11.92 19.72 0.98
C TYR A 35 -10.76 20.60 1.44
N ILE A 36 -9.90 20.06 2.32
CA ILE A 36 -8.77 20.77 2.92
C ILE A 36 -7.53 19.88 2.77
N PRO A 37 -6.92 19.86 1.58
CA PRO A 37 -5.81 18.94 1.29
C PRO A 37 -4.48 19.43 1.88
N LEU A 38 -4.31 20.74 2.08
CA LEU A 38 -3.02 21.35 2.39
C LEU A 38 -3.14 22.47 3.42
N LEU A 39 -2.08 22.60 4.21
CA LEU A 39 -1.82 23.71 5.10
C LEU A 39 -0.47 24.33 4.71
N ARG A 40 -0.39 25.66 4.59
CA ARG A 40 0.88 26.37 4.36
C ARG A 40 1.16 27.31 5.52
N LEU A 41 2.42 27.38 5.94
CA LEU A 41 2.89 28.33 6.95
C LEU A 41 3.67 29.46 6.28
N GLU A 42 3.76 30.61 6.93
CA GLU A 42 4.66 31.70 6.56
C GLU A 42 6.14 31.24 6.47
N LYS A 43 6.96 31.87 5.62
CA LYS A 43 8.39 31.53 5.51
C LYS A 43 9.14 31.93 6.78
N GLY A 44 10.02 31.03 7.26
CA GLY A 44 10.91 31.33 8.37
C GLY A 44 10.23 31.41 9.75
N VAL A 45 9.07 30.77 9.93
CA VAL A 45 8.33 30.82 11.21
C VAL A 45 9.21 30.36 12.39
N LYS A 46 9.22 31.18 13.45
CA LYS A 46 9.89 30.88 14.72
C LYS A 46 8.89 30.37 15.77
N PRO A 47 9.25 29.44 16.67
CA PRO A 47 8.32 28.78 17.61
C PRO A 47 7.58 29.68 18.62
N ARG A 48 7.97 30.95 18.77
CA ARG A 48 7.44 31.88 19.78
C ARG A 48 6.95 33.22 19.19
N GLY A 49 6.86 33.34 17.87
CA GLY A 49 6.39 34.54 17.17
C GLY A 49 4.93 34.44 16.73
N ASP A 50 4.37 35.59 16.37
CA ASP A 50 3.17 35.64 15.51
C ASP A 50 3.56 35.16 14.12
N PHE A 51 2.69 34.39 13.48
CA PHE A 51 2.88 33.98 12.09
C PHE A 51 1.54 33.78 11.37
N TYR A 52 1.60 33.81 10.05
CA TYR A 52 0.46 33.51 9.19
C TYR A 52 0.46 32.06 8.74
N PHE A 53 -0.73 31.50 8.61
CA PHE A 53 -0.94 30.19 8.00
C PHE A 53 -2.16 30.22 7.09
N PHE A 54 -2.15 29.35 6.08
CA PHE A 54 -3.14 29.34 5.01
C PHE A 54 -3.67 27.92 4.82
N LEU A 55 -4.98 27.76 4.96
CA LEU A 55 -5.66 26.52 4.57
C LEU A 55 -5.94 26.56 3.07
N ALA A 56 -5.51 25.53 2.34
CA ALA A 56 -6.01 25.30 0.99
C ALA A 56 -7.43 24.71 1.11
N ILE A 57 -8.39 25.31 0.42
CA ILE A 57 -9.78 24.86 0.38
C ILE A 57 -10.13 24.56 -1.07
N GLU A 58 -10.71 23.38 -1.30
CA GLU A 58 -11.22 22.93 -2.59
C GLU A 58 -12.75 22.99 -2.59
N SER A 59 -13.29 23.79 -3.51
CA SER A 59 -14.74 24.02 -3.63
C SER A 59 -15.10 24.34 -5.09
N PRO A 60 -16.40 24.27 -5.47
CA PRO A 60 -16.83 24.65 -6.81
C PRO A 60 -16.52 26.11 -7.17
N GLN A 61 -16.50 26.99 -6.16
CA GLN A 61 -16.23 28.42 -6.34
C GLN A 61 -15.26 28.93 -5.29
N ALA A 62 -14.26 29.72 -5.72
CA ALA A 62 -13.30 30.34 -4.82
C ALA A 62 -13.99 31.25 -3.78
N GLY A 63 -13.53 31.18 -2.54
CA GLY A 63 -14.11 31.92 -1.40
C GLY A 63 -15.34 31.26 -0.77
N GLN A 64 -15.93 30.23 -1.39
CA GLN A 64 -17.01 29.46 -0.80
C GLN A 64 -16.46 28.26 -0.03
N ILE A 65 -16.66 28.24 1.29
CA ILE A 65 -16.29 27.09 2.11
C ILE A 65 -17.33 25.98 1.90
N PRO A 66 -16.91 24.73 1.61
CA PRO A 66 -17.83 23.60 1.53
C PRO A 66 -18.67 23.44 2.80
N GLN A 67 -19.97 23.14 2.67
CA GLN A 67 -20.89 23.02 3.81
C GLN A 67 -20.38 22.04 4.87
N LYS A 68 -19.80 20.90 4.42
CA LYS A 68 -19.21 19.89 5.31
C LYS A 68 -18.05 20.41 6.16
N VAL A 69 -17.30 21.41 5.67
CA VAL A 69 -16.27 22.11 6.45
C VAL A 69 -16.90 23.13 7.40
N MET A 70 -17.97 23.82 7.00
CA MET A 70 -18.69 24.76 7.87
C MET A 70 -19.36 24.07 9.07
N ASP A 71 -19.95 22.91 8.85
CA ASP A 71 -20.63 22.12 9.88
C ASP A 71 -19.64 21.45 10.84
N SER A 72 -18.38 21.34 10.41
CA SER A 72 -17.29 20.72 11.17
C SER A 72 -16.92 21.51 12.43
N LYS A 73 -16.21 20.86 13.36
CA LYS A 73 -15.58 21.55 14.50
C LYS A 73 -14.23 22.14 14.14
N LEU A 74 -13.73 21.95 12.91
CA LEU A 74 -12.42 22.45 12.49
C LEU A 74 -12.35 23.98 12.60
N LEU A 75 -13.23 24.71 11.89
CA LEU A 75 -13.21 26.18 11.89
C LEU A 75 -13.63 26.82 13.23
N LYS A 76 -14.10 26.01 14.18
CA LYS A 76 -14.42 26.42 15.56
C LYS A 76 -13.19 26.40 16.47
N LEU A 77 -12.06 25.87 16.00
CA LEU A 77 -10.82 25.83 16.78
C LEU A 77 -10.24 27.25 16.96
N PRO A 78 -9.58 27.52 18.10
CA PRO A 78 -9.17 28.86 18.49
C PRO A 78 -8.18 29.52 17.51
N PHE A 79 -7.45 28.73 16.73
CA PHE A 79 -6.50 29.25 15.74
C PHE A 79 -7.16 29.81 14.47
N PHE A 80 -8.47 29.64 14.27
CA PHE A 80 -9.20 30.24 13.14
C PHE A 80 -9.93 31.55 13.48
N GLN A 81 -9.75 32.06 14.71
CA GLN A 81 -10.45 33.26 15.18
C GLN A 81 -9.91 34.55 14.58
N THR A 82 -8.63 34.58 14.17
CA THR A 82 -7.99 35.77 13.62
C THR A 82 -7.67 35.56 12.14
N GLU A 83 -8.37 36.26 11.27
CA GLU A 83 -8.09 36.26 9.84
C GLU A 83 -6.77 37.00 9.54
N ALA A 84 -6.04 36.54 8.52
CA ALA A 84 -4.79 37.18 8.11
C ALA A 84 -5.02 38.59 7.55
N VAL A 85 -6.11 38.79 6.80
CA VAL A 85 -6.52 40.08 6.25
C VAL A 85 -8.03 40.21 6.41
N LYS A 86 -8.49 41.25 7.13
CA LYS A 86 -9.92 41.47 7.37
C LYS A 86 -10.65 41.73 6.04
N GLY A 87 -11.70 40.96 5.77
CA GLY A 87 -12.58 41.14 4.60
C GLY A 87 -12.06 40.51 3.30
N LEU A 88 -10.85 39.96 3.30
CA LEU A 88 -10.29 39.18 2.18
C LEU A 88 -10.41 37.70 2.49
N ASN A 89 -11.45 37.09 1.93
CA ASN A 89 -11.86 35.74 2.30
C ASN A 89 -11.22 34.66 1.44
N SER A 90 -10.51 35.00 0.36
CA SER A 90 -9.89 34.02 -0.53
C SER A 90 -8.66 34.56 -1.21
N PHE A 91 -7.58 33.78 -1.19
CA PHE A 91 -6.35 34.04 -1.93
C PHE A 91 -6.11 32.95 -2.98
N LYS A 92 -5.53 33.33 -4.11
CA LYS A 92 -4.88 32.41 -5.05
C LYS A 92 -3.47 32.09 -4.58
N TYR A 93 -2.93 30.96 -5.04
CA TYR A 93 -1.55 30.59 -4.69
C TYR A 93 -0.54 31.67 -5.08
N GLU A 94 -0.70 32.27 -6.27
CA GLU A 94 0.18 33.32 -6.79
C GLU A 94 0.28 34.55 -5.88
N GLU A 95 -0.76 34.83 -5.10
CA GLU A 95 -0.83 35.97 -4.18
C GLU A 95 -0.09 35.69 -2.86
N ILE A 96 0.02 34.42 -2.47
CA ILE A 96 0.63 34.03 -1.19
C ILE A 96 2.02 33.41 -1.34
N LYS A 97 2.45 33.03 -2.54
CA LYS A 97 3.70 32.28 -2.81
C LYS A 97 4.97 32.95 -2.25
N SER A 98 4.99 34.28 -2.21
CA SER A 98 6.14 35.04 -1.68
C SER A 98 6.22 34.90 -0.16
N MET A 99 5.07 34.81 0.52
CA MET A 99 4.94 34.80 1.98
C MET A 99 5.02 33.40 2.61
N VAL A 100 4.62 32.35 1.89
CA VAL A 100 4.46 31.00 2.45
C VAL A 100 5.62 30.05 2.14
N GLY A 101 6.04 29.29 3.14
CA GLY A 101 7.07 28.27 3.05
C GLY A 101 6.52 26.90 2.63
N ILE A 102 7.06 25.86 3.25
CA ILE A 102 6.76 24.45 2.97
C ILE A 102 5.23 24.22 3.09
N SER A 103 4.65 23.54 2.11
CA SER A 103 3.29 23.01 2.24
C SER A 103 3.31 21.75 3.09
N HIS A 104 2.52 21.76 4.15
CA HIS A 104 2.19 20.58 4.92
C HIS A 104 0.97 19.94 4.28
N ASP A 105 1.22 18.90 3.49
CA ASP A 105 0.16 18.04 3.03
C ASP A 105 -0.40 17.27 4.23
N VAL A 106 -1.72 17.30 4.38
CA VAL A 106 -2.45 16.58 5.42
C VAL A 106 -2.17 15.06 5.35
N HIS A 107 -1.62 14.58 4.24
CA HIS A 107 -1.33 13.17 3.91
C HIS A 107 0.16 12.77 3.90
N ASP A 108 1.08 13.60 4.40
CA ASP A 108 2.55 13.49 4.23
C ASP A 108 3.29 12.29 4.87
N TYR A 109 2.63 11.16 5.13
CA TYR A 109 3.27 9.94 5.69
C TYR A 109 3.41 8.79 4.68
N THR A 110 2.94 8.97 3.45
CA THR A 110 2.88 7.97 2.38
C THR A 110 4.21 7.76 1.67
N ASN A 111 5.35 7.74 2.38
CA ASN A 111 6.62 7.43 1.73
C ASN A 111 6.64 5.93 1.38
N PRO A 112 6.48 5.57 0.10
CA PRO A 112 6.25 4.19 -0.29
C PRO A 112 7.56 3.39 -0.16
N ILE A 113 7.46 2.08 0.00
CA ILE A 113 8.62 1.23 0.31
C ILE A 113 9.54 1.18 -0.91
N PRO A 114 10.79 1.65 -0.83
CA PRO A 114 11.70 1.57 -1.95
C PRO A 114 12.09 0.11 -2.23
N TYR A 115 12.20 -0.22 -3.51
CA TYR A 115 12.84 -1.46 -3.95
C TYR A 115 14.31 -1.47 -3.56
N GLN A 116 14.79 -2.65 -3.19
CA GLN A 116 16.22 -2.90 -3.13
C GLN A 116 16.59 -3.57 -4.45
N PRO A 117 17.49 -2.96 -5.25
CA PRO A 117 17.98 -3.59 -6.47
C PRO A 117 18.58 -4.95 -6.13
N LEU A 118 18.04 -5.99 -6.75
CA LEU A 118 18.71 -7.29 -6.79
C LEU A 118 19.78 -7.24 -7.88
N PRO A 119 20.95 -7.86 -7.69
CA PRO A 119 21.94 -7.99 -8.74
C PRO A 119 21.29 -8.68 -9.95
N LYS A 120 21.49 -8.11 -11.15
CA LYS A 120 21.00 -8.70 -12.41
C LYS A 120 21.74 -10.02 -12.66
N ILE A 121 21.18 -11.11 -12.17
CA ILE A 121 21.55 -12.45 -12.59
C ILE A 121 20.50 -12.86 -13.61
N ILE A 122 20.90 -12.91 -14.88
CA ILE A 122 20.05 -13.37 -15.98
C ILE A 122 20.21 -14.89 -16.03
N ILE A 123 19.26 -15.61 -15.46
CA ILE A 123 19.06 -17.03 -15.75
C ILE A 123 17.93 -17.14 -16.77
N GLU A 124 18.16 -17.89 -17.85
CA GLU A 124 17.23 -18.00 -18.99
C GLU A 124 15.90 -18.69 -18.65
N HIS A 125 15.79 -19.42 -17.53
CA HIS A 125 14.54 -20.10 -17.15
C HIS A 125 14.28 -20.15 -15.62
N PRO A 126 13.14 -19.63 -15.13
CA PRO A 126 12.84 -19.52 -13.70
C PRO A 126 12.26 -20.78 -13.06
N PHE A 127 12.32 -21.92 -13.73
CA PHE A 127 11.87 -23.22 -13.19
C PHE A 127 12.91 -24.33 -13.33
N ASN A 128 14.08 -24.04 -13.94
CA ASN A 128 15.14 -25.01 -14.15
C ASN A 128 16.18 -24.86 -13.03
N PHE A 129 15.91 -25.43 -11.84
CA PHE A 129 16.81 -25.30 -10.69
C PHE A 129 17.42 -26.63 -10.25
N THR A 130 18.73 -26.63 -10.05
CA THR A 130 19.41 -27.48 -9.06
C THR A 130 19.15 -26.89 -7.67
N VAL A 131 18.80 -27.73 -6.69
CA VAL A 131 18.28 -27.42 -5.33
C VAL A 131 19.11 -26.41 -4.51
N SER A 132 20.33 -26.04 -4.94
CA SER A 132 21.30 -25.24 -4.19
C SER A 132 21.14 -23.71 -4.27
N GLN A 133 20.16 -23.16 -5.00
CA GLN A 133 20.07 -21.71 -5.26
C GLN A 133 18.85 -20.99 -4.67
N GLN A 134 17.99 -21.66 -3.90
CA GLN A 134 16.95 -20.98 -3.12
C GLN A 134 17.61 -20.10 -2.05
N THR A 135 17.12 -18.86 -1.86
CA THR A 135 17.70 -17.89 -0.92
C THR A 135 18.05 -18.53 0.43
N ASN A 136 19.36 -18.54 0.73
CA ASN A 136 20.07 -19.25 1.80
C ASN A 136 19.66 -18.85 3.24
N SER A 137 18.40 -19.07 3.63
CA SER A 137 18.01 -19.07 5.03
C SER A 137 17.94 -20.50 5.52
N SER A 138 18.74 -20.86 6.53
CA SER A 138 18.62 -22.17 7.16
C SER A 138 17.20 -22.38 7.71
N PRO A 139 16.66 -23.62 7.68
CA PRO A 139 15.32 -23.90 8.20
C PRO A 139 15.09 -23.39 9.64
N GLN A 140 16.12 -23.52 10.50
CA GLN A 140 16.09 -23.00 11.87
C GLN A 140 15.90 -21.47 11.94
N ASN A 141 16.53 -20.71 11.05
CA ASN A 141 16.37 -19.26 10.98
C ASN A 141 14.96 -18.88 10.48
N ILE A 142 14.40 -19.65 9.55
CA ILE A 142 13.02 -19.47 9.07
C ILE A 142 12.04 -19.67 10.22
N ASP A 143 12.21 -20.73 11.02
CA ASP A 143 11.32 -21.05 12.14
C ASP A 143 11.32 -19.94 13.21
N ILE A 144 12.51 -19.52 13.66
CA ILE A 144 12.65 -18.45 14.66
C ILE A 144 12.02 -17.15 14.16
N SER A 145 12.30 -16.76 12.91
CA SER A 145 11.74 -15.56 12.32
C SER A 145 10.22 -15.66 12.17
N SER A 146 9.70 -16.79 11.70
CA SER A 146 8.26 -17.04 11.55
C SER A 146 7.53 -16.91 12.88
N HIS A 147 8.11 -17.45 13.96
CA HIS A 147 7.52 -17.37 15.30
C HIS A 147 7.38 -15.93 15.82
N ARG A 148 8.37 -15.05 15.56
CA ARG A 148 8.26 -13.61 15.89
C ARG A 148 7.09 -12.95 15.17
N HIS A 149 6.90 -13.28 13.89
CA HIS A 149 5.78 -12.76 13.10
C HIS A 149 4.43 -13.34 13.55
N GLU A 150 4.40 -14.59 14.01
CA GLU A 150 3.24 -15.19 14.64
C GLU A 150 2.88 -14.46 15.96
N HIS A 151 3.86 -14.11 16.79
CA HIS A 151 3.58 -13.27 17.96
C HIS A 151 3.04 -11.89 17.58
N LEU A 152 3.57 -11.29 16.52
CA LEU A 152 3.04 -10.05 15.98
C LEU A 152 1.56 -10.20 15.58
N ILE A 153 1.16 -11.27 14.88
CA ILE A 153 -0.24 -11.42 14.44
C ILE A 153 -1.20 -11.62 15.62
N TYR A 154 -0.79 -12.34 16.67
CA TYR A 154 -1.60 -12.46 17.89
C TYR A 154 -1.77 -11.13 18.60
N TRP A 155 -0.69 -10.35 18.72
CA TRP A 155 -0.75 -9.02 19.31
C TRP A 155 -1.66 -8.07 18.50
N LEU A 156 -1.50 -8.04 17.17
CA LEU A 156 -2.35 -7.22 16.29
C LEU A 156 -3.82 -7.62 16.38
N SER A 157 -4.10 -8.92 16.53
CA SER A 157 -5.46 -9.44 16.68
C SER A 157 -6.11 -9.01 18.00
N ALA A 158 -5.33 -8.94 19.08
CA ALA A 158 -5.80 -8.45 20.37
C ALA A 158 -6.09 -6.94 20.36
N ILE A 159 -5.21 -6.15 19.73
CA ILE A 159 -5.31 -4.67 19.69
C ILE A 159 -6.30 -4.18 18.63
N ARG A 160 -6.51 -4.95 17.56
CA ARG A 160 -7.44 -4.73 16.43
C ARG A 160 -7.13 -3.54 15.50
N SER A 161 -6.62 -2.43 16.02
CA SER A 161 -6.25 -1.26 15.21
C SER A 161 -5.25 -0.37 15.92
N GLY A 162 -4.48 0.40 15.16
CA GLY A 162 -3.49 1.30 15.73
C GLY A 162 -2.91 2.26 14.71
N THR A 163 -1.94 3.06 15.16
CA THR A 163 -1.17 3.94 14.27
C THR A 163 0.04 3.22 13.70
N TRP A 164 0.64 3.79 12.64
CA TRP A 164 1.91 3.35 12.08
C TRP A 164 3.03 3.31 13.14
N GLU A 165 3.13 4.33 14.00
CA GLU A 165 4.18 4.41 15.03
C GLU A 165 4.05 3.28 16.05
N LEU A 166 2.81 2.94 16.41
CA LEU A 166 2.55 1.81 17.29
C LEU A 166 2.96 0.49 16.63
N PHE A 167 2.64 0.30 15.34
CA PHE A 167 3.05 -0.88 14.59
C PHE A 167 4.58 -1.02 14.51
N ASP A 168 5.27 0.07 14.16
CA ASP A 168 6.72 0.09 14.04
C ASP A 168 7.41 -0.17 15.39
N LYS A 169 6.91 0.45 16.46
CA LYS A 169 7.40 0.19 17.83
C LYS A 169 7.24 -1.28 18.22
N THR A 170 6.10 -1.89 17.94
CA THR A 170 5.88 -3.32 18.23
C THR A 170 6.79 -4.21 17.41
N CYS A 171 7.02 -3.92 16.12
CA CYS A 171 7.99 -4.66 15.30
C CYS A 171 9.40 -4.59 15.93
N ASN A 172 9.83 -3.40 16.36
CA ASN A 172 11.12 -3.22 17.02
C ASN A 172 11.22 -4.02 18.34
N GLN A 173 10.15 -4.05 19.14
CA GLN A 173 10.09 -4.84 20.38
C GLN A 173 10.16 -6.36 20.15
N LEU A 174 9.65 -6.83 19.02
CA LEU A 174 9.72 -8.23 18.60
C LEU A 174 10.98 -8.55 17.77
N GLU A 175 11.92 -7.59 17.66
CA GLU A 175 13.13 -7.69 16.86
C GLU A 175 12.86 -8.01 15.38
N ILE A 176 11.73 -7.52 14.86
CA ILE A 176 11.34 -7.64 13.47
C ILE A 176 11.85 -6.41 12.72
N LYS A 177 12.76 -6.64 11.76
CA LYS A 177 13.34 -5.59 10.93
C LYS A 177 12.40 -5.22 9.77
N GLU A 178 12.61 -4.04 9.20
CA GLU A 178 11.90 -3.56 8.00
C GLU A 178 10.36 -3.51 8.16
N SER A 179 9.85 -2.91 9.23
CA SER A 179 8.43 -2.86 9.59
C SER A 179 7.50 -2.50 8.42
N LYS A 180 7.92 -1.61 7.50
CA LYS A 180 7.09 -1.26 6.33
C LYS A 180 6.88 -2.46 5.41
N ARG A 181 7.93 -3.26 5.17
CA ARG A 181 7.84 -4.48 4.35
C ARG A 181 6.97 -5.53 5.02
N VAL A 182 7.05 -5.64 6.35
CA VAL A 182 6.19 -6.52 7.13
C VAL A 182 4.73 -6.09 7.01
N LEU A 183 4.44 -4.79 7.16
CA LEU A 183 3.09 -4.25 6.96
C LEU A 183 2.56 -4.63 5.57
N ARG A 184 3.37 -4.44 4.52
CA ARG A 184 3.00 -4.84 3.16
C ARG A 184 2.71 -6.33 3.03
N ARG A 185 3.56 -7.20 3.58
CA ARG A 185 3.35 -8.66 3.56
C ARG A 185 2.06 -9.05 4.27
N LEU A 186 1.75 -8.43 5.40
CA LEU A 186 0.50 -8.66 6.12
C LEU A 186 -0.73 -8.20 5.32
N LYS A 187 -0.65 -7.10 4.56
CA LYS A 187 -1.70 -6.69 3.61
C LYS A 187 -1.89 -7.71 2.49
N LEU A 188 -0.80 -8.18 1.89
CA LEU A 188 -0.84 -9.19 0.82
C LEU A 188 -1.47 -10.51 1.31
N LEU A 189 -1.15 -10.92 2.53
CA LEU A 189 -1.70 -12.12 3.17
C LEU A 189 -3.14 -11.92 3.69
N GLY A 190 -3.72 -10.73 3.52
CA GLY A 190 -5.08 -10.42 3.95
C GLY A 190 -5.26 -10.36 5.47
N HIS A 191 -4.20 -10.08 6.22
CA HIS A 191 -4.26 -9.97 7.67
C HIS A 191 -4.71 -8.60 8.16
N LEU A 192 -4.38 -7.53 7.46
CA LEU A 192 -4.72 -6.18 7.85
C LEU A 192 -4.92 -5.27 6.65
N GLU A 193 -5.58 -4.15 6.90
CA GLU A 193 -5.71 -3.03 5.98
C GLU A 193 -5.05 -1.78 6.58
N VAL A 194 -4.76 -0.82 5.72
CA VAL A 194 -4.16 0.47 6.09
C VAL A 194 -5.06 1.60 5.57
N SER A 195 -5.19 2.67 6.34
CA SER A 195 -5.92 3.87 5.91
C SER A 195 -5.32 4.47 4.63
N ALA A 196 -6.14 5.23 3.89
CA ALA A 196 -5.72 5.85 2.63
C ALA A 196 -4.48 6.77 2.77
N ASP A 197 -4.28 7.36 3.95
CA ASP A 197 -3.13 8.21 4.27
C ASP A 197 -1.93 7.43 4.87
N GLY A 198 -2.03 6.11 5.02
CA GLY A 198 -0.97 5.27 5.56
C GLY A 198 -0.81 5.32 7.09
N LYS A 199 -1.55 6.16 7.81
CA LYS A 199 -1.28 6.47 9.23
C LYS A 199 -1.85 5.46 10.21
N ARG A 200 -2.89 4.73 9.81
CA ARG A 200 -3.59 3.78 10.67
C ARG A 200 -3.68 2.43 10.01
N TRP A 201 -3.61 1.39 10.81
CA TRP A 201 -3.86 0.02 10.39
C TRP A 201 -5.05 -0.54 11.17
N SER A 202 -5.74 -1.51 10.58
CA SER A 202 -6.75 -2.30 11.24
C SER A 202 -6.62 -3.75 10.80
N ILE A 203 -6.66 -4.68 11.75
CA ILE A 203 -6.67 -6.11 11.46
C ILE A 203 -7.98 -6.46 10.74
N ALA A 204 -7.90 -7.30 9.72
CA ALA A 204 -9.08 -7.81 9.03
C ALA A 204 -9.79 -8.85 9.92
N PRO A 205 -11.12 -8.98 9.83
CA PRO A 205 -11.84 -10.07 10.50
C PRO A 205 -11.29 -11.45 10.13
N THR A 206 -11.39 -12.42 11.04
CA THR A 206 -11.00 -13.81 10.74
C THR A 206 -11.80 -14.34 9.56
N ALA A 207 -11.11 -14.72 8.50
CA ALA A 207 -11.73 -15.21 7.28
C ALA A 207 -11.10 -16.52 6.82
N MET A 208 -11.94 -17.43 6.37
CA MET A 208 -11.56 -18.67 5.69
C MET A 208 -11.65 -18.43 4.19
N VAL A 209 -10.51 -18.48 3.52
CA VAL A 209 -10.36 -18.27 2.07
C VAL A 209 -10.16 -19.62 1.40
N GLN A 210 -10.95 -19.90 0.37
CA GLN A 210 -10.84 -21.12 -0.42
C GLN A 210 -9.75 -20.97 -1.48
N ILE A 211 -8.85 -21.94 -1.56
CA ILE A 211 -7.69 -21.89 -2.47
C ILE A 211 -7.67 -23.03 -3.49
N SER A 212 -8.33 -24.16 -3.20
CA SER A 212 -8.49 -25.25 -4.16
C SER A 212 -9.71 -26.09 -3.84
N ILE A 213 -10.30 -26.68 -4.88
CA ILE A 213 -11.31 -27.74 -4.79
C ILE A 213 -10.83 -28.85 -5.72
N ASN A 214 -10.44 -29.98 -5.13
CA ASN A 214 -10.14 -31.22 -5.86
C ASN A 214 -11.29 -32.22 -5.61
N SER A 215 -11.27 -33.37 -6.32
CA SER A 215 -12.32 -34.41 -6.27
C SER A 215 -12.59 -35.00 -4.89
N ASP A 216 -11.64 -34.89 -3.96
CA ASP A 216 -11.73 -35.52 -2.65
C ASP A 216 -11.59 -34.50 -1.50
N LEU A 217 -10.97 -33.34 -1.76
CA LEU A 217 -10.55 -32.39 -0.74
C LEU A 217 -10.87 -30.95 -1.11
N GLN A 218 -11.31 -30.20 -0.10
CA GLN A 218 -11.42 -28.75 -0.15
C GLN A 218 -10.31 -28.13 0.70
N GLU A 219 -9.62 -27.16 0.12
CA GLU A 219 -8.46 -26.52 0.74
C GLU A 219 -8.71 -25.06 1.03
N PHE A 220 -8.39 -24.65 2.26
CA PHE A 220 -8.59 -23.31 2.75
C PHE A 220 -7.36 -22.75 3.47
N ILE A 221 -7.31 -21.44 3.58
CA ILE A 221 -6.36 -20.72 4.43
C ILE A 221 -7.10 -19.77 5.36
N ILE A 222 -6.49 -19.46 6.51
CA ILE A 222 -7.01 -18.44 7.44
C ILE A 222 -6.29 -17.10 7.26
N CYS A 223 -7.08 -16.08 6.93
CA CYS A 223 -6.68 -14.67 6.85
C CYS A 223 -7.28 -13.87 8.02
N GLY A 224 -6.81 -12.62 8.17
CA GLY A 224 -7.29 -11.71 9.22
C GLY A 224 -6.79 -12.03 10.62
N GLN A 225 -7.65 -11.77 11.60
CA GLN A 225 -7.43 -12.01 13.02
C GLN A 225 -7.13 -13.48 13.31
N ARG A 226 -6.27 -13.71 14.30
CA ARG A 226 -5.91 -15.04 14.78
C ARG A 226 -5.79 -15.06 16.30
N SER A 227 -6.14 -16.18 16.90
CA SER A 227 -5.88 -16.46 18.30
C SER A 227 -5.53 -17.92 18.49
N ILE A 228 -4.75 -18.22 19.53
CA ILE A 228 -4.36 -19.60 19.87
C ILE A 228 -5.61 -20.47 20.09
N ASN A 229 -6.65 -19.91 20.72
CA ASN A 229 -7.90 -20.62 20.99
C ASN A 229 -8.64 -20.98 19.69
N LEU A 230 -8.70 -20.06 18.72
CA LEU A 230 -9.29 -20.34 17.40
C LEU A 230 -8.55 -21.47 16.70
N ILE A 231 -7.21 -21.43 16.64
CA ILE A 231 -6.41 -22.44 15.96
C ILE A 231 -6.61 -23.81 16.60
N LYS A 232 -6.55 -23.90 17.94
CA LYS A 232 -6.83 -25.14 18.68
C LYS A 232 -8.25 -25.66 18.45
N TYR A 233 -9.22 -24.76 18.31
CA TYR A 233 -10.60 -25.14 18.05
C TYR A 233 -10.77 -25.71 16.64
N LEU A 234 -10.18 -25.06 15.62
CA LEU A 234 -10.19 -25.53 14.23
C LEU A 234 -9.52 -26.90 14.07
N GLN A 235 -8.43 -27.17 14.79
CA GLN A 235 -7.74 -28.46 14.79
C GLN A 235 -8.63 -29.64 15.23
N LYS A 236 -9.71 -29.40 16.00
CA LYS A 236 -10.63 -30.47 16.42
C LYS A 236 -11.52 -30.98 15.29
N TYR A 237 -11.79 -30.15 14.30
CA TYR A 237 -12.78 -30.42 13.26
C TYR A 237 -12.17 -30.51 11.85
N THR A 238 -10.89 -30.19 11.69
CA THR A 238 -10.25 -30.09 10.39
C THR A 238 -8.80 -30.57 10.46
N ASN A 239 -8.24 -30.96 9.30
CA ASN A 239 -6.82 -31.23 9.18
C ASN A 239 -6.08 -29.90 8.97
N LEU A 240 -5.64 -29.29 10.06
CA LEU A 240 -4.98 -27.99 10.08
C LEU A 240 -3.46 -28.15 10.12
N LYS A 241 -2.76 -27.44 9.23
CA LYS A 241 -1.30 -27.35 9.16
C LYS A 241 -0.86 -25.89 9.27
N SER A 242 0.22 -25.65 10.02
CA SER A 242 0.90 -24.35 10.03
C SER A 242 2.12 -24.44 9.12
N ILE A 243 2.15 -23.67 8.05
CA ILE A 243 3.18 -23.72 7.02
C ILE A 243 3.93 -22.39 7.03
N ASN A 244 5.23 -22.42 7.30
CA ASN A 244 6.05 -21.21 7.28
C ASN A 244 6.09 -20.58 5.89
N GLN A 245 6.16 -19.25 5.85
CA GLN A 245 6.38 -18.51 4.61
C GLN A 245 7.79 -18.84 4.09
N PRO A 246 8.04 -18.83 2.76
CA PRO A 246 9.29 -19.31 2.19
C PRO A 246 10.57 -18.70 2.78
N ARG A 247 10.48 -17.46 3.28
CA ARG A 247 11.60 -16.72 3.89
C ARG A 247 11.47 -16.50 5.39
N GLY A 248 10.42 -17.01 6.03
CA GLY A 248 10.12 -16.77 7.45
C GLY A 248 9.84 -15.31 7.79
N ASP A 249 9.61 -14.44 6.80
CA ASP A 249 9.55 -12.98 6.92
C ASP A 249 8.11 -12.44 7.06
N ALA A 250 7.19 -13.33 7.44
CA ALA A 250 5.77 -13.10 7.71
C ALA A 250 5.19 -14.28 8.53
N PRO A 251 3.98 -14.13 9.12
CA PRO A 251 3.37 -15.19 9.93
C PRO A 251 3.13 -16.46 9.10
N PRO A 252 3.12 -17.64 9.72
CA PRO A 252 2.87 -18.88 9.01
C PRO A 252 1.48 -18.86 8.37
N CYS A 253 1.34 -19.51 7.23
CA CYS A 253 0.06 -19.80 6.61
C CYS A 253 -0.65 -20.89 7.43
N ILE A 254 -1.81 -20.57 7.98
CA ILE A 254 -2.69 -21.57 8.59
C ILE A 254 -3.53 -22.16 7.47
N TYR A 255 -3.21 -23.40 7.12
CA TYR A 255 -3.79 -24.14 6.01
C TYR A 255 -4.70 -25.23 6.55
N ILE A 256 -5.87 -25.40 5.93
CA ILE A 256 -6.94 -26.27 6.39
C ILE A 256 -7.34 -27.17 5.22
N GLN A 257 -7.35 -28.48 5.48
CA GLN A 257 -7.92 -29.48 4.57
C GLN A 257 -9.17 -30.06 5.20
N VAL A 258 -10.21 -30.16 4.38
CA VAL A 258 -11.49 -30.76 4.75
C VAL A 258 -11.94 -31.69 3.63
N ASP A 259 -12.42 -32.88 3.98
CA ASP A 259 -12.99 -33.82 3.01
C ASP A 259 -14.17 -33.17 2.29
N GLN A 260 -14.30 -33.43 0.97
CA GLN A 260 -15.35 -32.80 0.17
C GLN A 260 -16.78 -33.18 0.62
N SER A 261 -16.92 -34.34 1.28
CA SER A 261 -18.18 -34.79 1.87
C SER A 261 -18.65 -33.93 3.04
N VAL A 262 -17.76 -33.16 3.67
CA VAL A 262 -18.10 -32.29 4.80
C VAL A 262 -18.86 -31.06 4.31
N ASN A 263 -20.02 -30.82 4.90
CA ASN A 263 -20.77 -29.60 4.68
C ASN A 263 -20.08 -28.42 5.39
N ILE A 264 -19.35 -27.61 4.62
CA ILE A 264 -18.63 -26.43 5.11
C ILE A 264 -19.56 -25.45 5.82
N CYS A 265 -20.79 -25.26 5.35
CA CYS A 265 -21.76 -24.37 6.02
C CYS A 265 -22.14 -24.89 7.41
N ALA A 266 -22.28 -26.20 7.59
CA ALA A 266 -22.54 -26.80 8.90
C ALA A 266 -21.31 -26.66 9.82
N LEU A 267 -20.12 -26.92 9.32
CA LEU A 267 -18.86 -26.74 10.05
C LEU A 267 -18.69 -25.29 10.54
N LEU A 268 -18.95 -24.31 9.67
CA LEU A 268 -18.88 -22.90 10.02
C LEU A 268 -19.94 -22.48 11.04
N LYS A 269 -21.14 -23.08 11.00
CA LYS A 269 -22.16 -22.84 12.04
C LYS A 269 -21.68 -23.34 13.40
N THR A 270 -21.07 -24.53 13.45
CA THR A 270 -20.50 -25.09 14.68
C THR A 270 -19.37 -24.22 15.23
N ILE A 271 -18.44 -23.77 14.38
CA ILE A 271 -17.35 -22.87 14.81
C ILE A 271 -17.89 -21.49 15.20
N GLY A 272 -18.92 -21.03 14.48
CA GLY A 272 -19.59 -19.75 14.63
C GLY A 272 -20.25 -19.51 16.00
N THR A 273 -20.47 -20.55 16.80
CA THR A 273 -20.99 -20.41 18.16
C THR A 273 -19.96 -19.80 19.11
N GLU A 274 -18.68 -20.03 18.87
CA GLU A 274 -17.56 -19.59 19.74
C GLU A 274 -16.71 -18.49 19.08
N PHE A 275 -16.56 -18.52 17.75
CA PHE A 275 -15.68 -17.63 17.01
C PHE A 275 -16.38 -17.00 15.82
N SER A 276 -16.18 -15.70 15.61
CA SER A 276 -16.57 -15.05 14.35
C SER A 276 -15.60 -15.48 13.24
N LEU A 277 -16.08 -16.38 12.37
CA LEU A 277 -15.34 -16.89 11.21
C LEU A 277 -16.20 -16.71 9.95
N ILE A 278 -15.67 -15.97 8.98
CA ILE A 278 -16.37 -15.69 7.73
C ILE A 278 -15.80 -16.58 6.63
N ASN A 279 -16.63 -17.29 5.87
CA ASN A 279 -16.21 -17.92 4.63
C ASN A 279 -16.35 -16.95 3.46
N VAL A 280 -15.23 -16.62 2.83
CA VAL A 280 -15.17 -15.66 1.74
C VAL A 280 -15.04 -16.32 0.36
N GLY A 281 -14.91 -17.65 0.32
CA GLY A 281 -14.76 -18.45 -0.90
C GLY A 281 -13.45 -18.15 -1.64
N GLU A 282 -13.46 -18.32 -2.97
CA GLU A 282 -12.29 -18.12 -3.84
C GLU A 282 -11.97 -16.63 -4.07
N VAL A 283 -11.41 -15.98 -3.06
CA VAL A 283 -11.14 -14.52 -3.08
C VAL A 283 -10.13 -14.13 -4.16
N SER A 284 -9.13 -14.95 -4.45
CA SER A 284 -8.14 -14.68 -5.50
C SER A 284 -8.80 -14.45 -6.86
N LYS A 285 -9.69 -15.36 -7.29
CA LYS A 285 -10.48 -15.24 -8.53
C LYS A 285 -11.45 -14.06 -8.48
N LYS A 286 -12.17 -13.88 -7.37
CA LYS A 286 -13.08 -12.74 -7.19
C LYS A 286 -12.34 -11.40 -7.34
N LEU A 287 -11.16 -11.27 -6.74
CA LEU A 287 -10.32 -10.08 -6.86
C LEU A 287 -9.90 -9.84 -8.31
N VAL A 288 -9.31 -10.83 -8.98
CA VAL A 288 -8.87 -10.65 -10.38
C VAL A 288 -10.03 -10.23 -11.28
N ASN A 289 -11.22 -10.81 -11.08
CA ASN A 289 -12.41 -10.43 -11.84
C ASN A 289 -12.79 -8.95 -11.67
N ILE A 290 -12.84 -8.44 -10.43
CA ILE A 290 -13.25 -7.05 -10.15
C ILE A 290 -12.15 -6.01 -10.38
N LEU A 291 -10.88 -6.42 -10.38
CA LEU A 291 -9.77 -5.47 -10.49
C LEU A 291 -9.80 -4.76 -11.85
N PRO A 292 -9.56 -3.45 -11.90
CA PRO A 292 -9.52 -2.71 -13.16
C PRO A 292 -8.37 -3.17 -14.07
N ASN A 293 -8.45 -2.84 -15.36
CA ASN A 293 -7.26 -2.85 -16.22
C ASN A 293 -6.28 -1.74 -15.78
N ILE A 294 -5.05 -1.78 -16.26
CA ILE A 294 -3.98 -0.86 -15.81
C ILE A 294 -4.30 0.62 -16.06
N ASN A 295 -5.01 0.94 -17.15
CA ASN A 295 -5.40 2.31 -17.48
C ASN A 295 -6.46 2.85 -16.52
N THR A 296 -7.51 2.06 -16.26
CA THR A 296 -8.53 2.40 -15.28
C THR A 296 -7.94 2.44 -13.86
N TRP A 297 -6.97 1.58 -13.55
CA TRP A 297 -6.24 1.65 -12.29
C TRP A 297 -5.46 2.96 -12.15
N LYS A 298 -4.70 3.37 -13.20
CA LYS A 298 -3.99 4.66 -13.25
C LYS A 298 -4.94 5.83 -12.97
N GLN A 299 -6.12 5.84 -13.61
CA GLN A 299 -7.14 6.88 -13.43
C GLN A 299 -7.73 6.93 -12.01
N ASN A 300 -7.74 5.79 -11.30
CA ASN A 300 -8.20 5.71 -9.93
C ASN A 300 -7.10 6.01 -8.90
N LEU A 301 -5.85 6.22 -9.34
CA LEU A 301 -4.81 6.69 -8.45
C LEU A 301 -5.13 8.09 -7.97
N ARG A 302 -4.67 8.38 -6.76
CA ARG A 302 -4.93 9.65 -6.13
C ARG A 302 -4.11 10.75 -6.79
N ASP A 303 -4.77 11.80 -7.27
CA ASP A 303 -4.12 13.02 -7.70
C ASP A 303 -3.64 13.87 -6.51
N LEU A 304 -2.38 14.30 -6.58
CA LEU A 304 -1.70 15.16 -5.64
C LEU A 304 -1.52 16.56 -6.24
N GLN A 305 -2.54 17.39 -6.08
CA GLN A 305 -2.53 18.73 -6.62
C GLN A 305 -1.61 19.70 -5.86
N GLY A 306 -1.14 20.74 -6.55
CA GLY A 306 -0.41 21.87 -5.95
C GLY A 306 1.09 21.66 -5.78
N ILE A 307 1.64 20.66 -6.48
CA ILE A 307 3.09 20.52 -6.66
C ILE A 307 3.58 21.64 -7.57
N VAL A 308 4.46 22.47 -7.03
CA VAL A 308 5.18 23.50 -7.79
C VAL A 308 6.57 22.95 -8.06
N THR A 309 6.78 22.40 -9.25
CA THR A 309 7.96 21.61 -9.62
C THR A 309 9.27 22.38 -9.39
N THR A 310 9.30 23.69 -9.59
CA THR A 310 10.48 24.54 -9.36
C THR A 310 10.91 24.68 -7.90
N CYS A 311 10.11 24.21 -6.94
CA CYS A 311 10.44 24.24 -5.52
C CYS A 311 11.12 22.97 -5.02
N TYR A 312 11.43 22.03 -5.91
CA TYR A 312 11.95 20.71 -5.56
C TYR A 312 13.09 20.30 -6.50
N GLU A 313 13.95 19.42 -6.00
CA GLU A 313 14.86 18.64 -6.85
C GLU A 313 14.16 17.34 -7.24
N TRP A 314 14.45 16.87 -8.45
CA TRP A 314 13.77 15.74 -9.05
C TRP A 314 14.77 14.69 -9.49
N GLU A 315 14.39 13.44 -9.27
CA GLU A 315 14.99 12.30 -9.96
C GLU A 315 13.90 11.56 -10.72
N ARG A 316 14.18 11.14 -11.95
CA ARG A 316 13.30 10.31 -12.76
C ARG A 316 13.78 8.87 -12.76
N PHE A 317 12.86 7.94 -12.64
CA PHE A 317 13.16 6.53 -12.87
C PHE A 317 13.45 6.29 -14.36
N ASP A 318 14.56 5.61 -14.67
CA ASP A 318 15.04 5.40 -16.04
C ASP A 318 14.96 3.94 -16.53
N ASN A 319 14.15 3.11 -15.86
CA ASN A 319 14.07 1.63 -15.95
C ASN A 319 14.99 0.88 -14.97
N ASN A 320 16.14 1.45 -14.61
CA ASN A 320 17.10 0.81 -13.73
C ASN A 320 17.16 1.49 -12.37
N ASP A 321 17.38 2.79 -12.35
CA ASP A 321 17.52 3.60 -11.14
C ASP A 321 16.85 4.97 -11.30
N PHE A 322 16.98 5.80 -10.27
CA PHE A 322 16.59 7.20 -10.29
C PHE A 322 17.77 8.07 -10.69
N VAL A 323 17.60 8.83 -11.77
CA VAL A 323 18.60 9.76 -12.29
C VAL A 323 18.11 11.20 -12.10
N ALA A 324 19.01 12.10 -11.71
CA ALA A 324 18.67 13.51 -11.53
C ALA A 324 18.08 14.09 -12.83
N CYS A 325 17.04 14.93 -12.69
CA CYS A 325 16.47 15.67 -13.81
C CYS A 325 16.11 17.09 -13.40
N ASP A 326 16.30 18.03 -14.32
CA ASP A 326 16.04 19.46 -14.04
C ASP A 326 14.55 19.75 -13.87
N PHE A 327 13.71 19.08 -14.66
CA PHE A 327 12.26 19.26 -14.63
C PHE A 327 11.51 17.99 -15.02
N PRO A 328 10.41 17.64 -14.32
CA PRO A 328 9.55 16.52 -14.70
C PRO A 328 8.63 16.90 -15.88
N SER A 329 9.15 16.85 -17.10
CA SER A 329 8.43 17.22 -18.33
C SER A 329 7.72 16.05 -19.02
N GLU A 330 8.04 14.81 -18.64
CA GLU A 330 7.55 13.59 -19.28
C GLU A 330 6.67 12.76 -18.33
N SER A 331 5.87 11.85 -18.90
CA SER A 331 5.18 10.86 -18.08
C SER A 331 6.20 9.88 -17.49
N GLY A 332 6.07 9.56 -16.20
CA GLY A 332 6.99 8.63 -15.54
C GLY A 332 6.95 8.69 -14.04
N MET A 333 7.78 7.85 -13.41
CA MET A 333 7.92 7.81 -11.96
C MET A 333 9.05 8.74 -11.51
N TYR A 334 8.77 9.59 -10.53
CA TYR A 334 9.70 10.60 -10.03
C TYR A 334 9.85 10.53 -8.52
N ARG A 335 11.04 10.86 -8.03
CA ARG A 335 11.32 11.18 -6.64
C ARG A 335 11.44 12.69 -6.48
N MET A 336 10.79 13.20 -5.44
CA MET A 336 10.76 14.62 -5.09
C MET A 336 11.60 14.85 -3.85
N TYR A 337 12.58 15.75 -3.91
CA TYR A 337 13.43 16.14 -2.79
C TYR A 337 13.27 17.64 -2.47
N ASN A 338 13.52 17.99 -1.22
CA ASN A 338 13.43 19.39 -0.79
C ASN A 338 14.76 20.10 -1.05
N LEU A 339 14.74 21.18 -1.84
CA LEU A 339 15.91 22.03 -2.14
C LEU A 339 16.66 22.51 -0.88
N ASN A 340 15.94 22.66 0.25
CA ASN A 340 16.48 23.27 1.46
C ASN A 340 16.84 22.28 2.56
N ILE A 341 16.60 20.98 2.35
CA ILE A 341 16.90 19.93 3.33
C ILE A 341 17.60 18.82 2.56
N ARG A 342 18.93 18.72 2.72
CA ARG A 342 19.67 17.50 2.34
C ARG A 342 19.20 16.34 3.23
N ALA A 343 18.09 15.74 2.83
CA ALA A 343 17.60 14.50 3.39
C ALA A 343 18.09 13.36 2.50
N ASP A 344 18.63 12.31 3.10
CA ASP A 344 19.02 11.08 2.39
C ASP A 344 17.82 10.31 1.81
N LYS A 345 16.60 10.82 1.96
CA LYS A 345 15.36 10.16 1.55
C LYS A 345 14.46 11.13 0.80
N PRO A 346 13.82 10.66 -0.28
CA PRO A 346 12.87 11.49 -1.01
C PRO A 346 11.71 11.88 -0.10
N LEU A 347 11.22 13.10 -0.30
CA LEU A 347 9.99 13.57 0.32
C LEU A 347 8.81 12.72 -0.17
N ARG A 348 8.77 12.43 -1.48
CA ARG A 348 7.76 11.57 -2.11
C ARG A 348 8.30 10.81 -3.30
N THR A 349 7.59 9.73 -3.63
CA THR A 349 7.68 9.08 -4.93
C THR A 349 6.30 9.10 -5.58
N LEU A 350 6.22 9.64 -6.79
CA LEU A 350 4.98 9.93 -7.50
C LEU A 350 5.09 9.47 -8.96
N PHE A 351 3.97 9.34 -9.64
CA PHE A 351 3.93 9.21 -11.09
C PHE A 351 3.37 10.50 -11.70
N HIS A 352 4.13 11.13 -12.58
CA HIS A 352 3.66 12.26 -13.37
C HIS A 352 2.98 11.72 -14.63
N ASP A 353 1.75 12.14 -14.89
CA ASP A 353 1.03 11.81 -16.12
C ASP A 353 0.96 13.06 -17.00
N ARG A 354 1.85 13.18 -17.99
CA ARG A 354 2.00 14.37 -18.84
C ARG A 354 0.71 14.69 -19.60
N GLU A 355 -0.01 13.68 -20.07
CA GLU A 355 -1.23 13.85 -20.87
C GLU A 355 -2.34 14.54 -20.07
N SER A 356 -2.51 14.16 -18.81
CA SER A 356 -3.51 14.74 -17.91
C SER A 356 -2.95 15.87 -17.04
N ASN A 357 -1.63 16.07 -17.05
CA ASN A 357 -0.89 16.97 -16.18
C ASN A 357 -1.18 16.73 -14.68
N LEU A 358 -1.30 15.46 -14.29
CA LEU A 358 -1.61 15.04 -12.92
C LEU A 358 -0.40 14.41 -12.23
N TRP A 359 -0.38 14.54 -10.91
CA TRP A 359 0.63 13.92 -10.06
C TRP A 359 -0.01 12.80 -9.26
N LEU A 360 0.19 11.57 -9.71
CA LEU A 360 -0.47 10.40 -9.17
C LEU A 360 0.34 9.78 -8.03
N GLN A 361 -0.36 9.47 -6.95
CA GLN A 361 0.16 8.77 -5.78
C GLN A 361 -0.35 7.33 -5.75
N GLY A 362 0.54 6.39 -5.44
CA GLY A 362 0.26 4.96 -5.38
C GLY A 362 1.36 4.18 -4.65
N ASP A 363 1.23 2.85 -4.61
CA ASP A 363 2.28 1.99 -4.07
C ASP A 363 3.51 1.99 -4.97
N TRP A 364 4.70 1.84 -4.38
CA TRP A 364 5.97 1.98 -5.12
C TRP A 364 6.04 1.04 -6.33
N TYR A 365 5.62 -0.23 -6.16
CA TYR A 365 5.67 -1.22 -7.23
C TYR A 365 4.68 -0.88 -8.33
N GLY A 366 3.49 -0.41 -7.98
CA GLY A 366 2.50 0.07 -8.93
C GLY A 366 2.96 1.29 -9.74
N LEU A 367 3.54 2.31 -9.09
CA LEU A 367 4.08 3.48 -9.78
C LEU A 367 5.23 3.10 -10.73
N ARG A 368 6.09 2.16 -10.31
CA ARG A 368 7.15 1.65 -11.16
C ARG A 368 6.61 0.83 -12.32
N PHE A 369 5.60 -0.01 -12.09
CA PHE A 369 4.96 -0.80 -13.13
C PHE A 369 4.35 0.11 -14.22
N LEU A 370 3.73 1.23 -13.83
CA LEU A 370 3.29 2.25 -14.79
C LEU A 370 4.44 2.88 -15.57
N ALA A 371 5.55 3.21 -14.91
CA ALA A 371 6.71 3.77 -15.59
C ALA A 371 7.30 2.80 -16.63
N LEU A 372 7.35 1.50 -16.31
CA LEU A 372 7.79 0.48 -17.26
C LEU A 372 6.86 0.39 -18.47
N GLN A 373 5.54 0.39 -18.26
CA GLN A 373 4.55 0.38 -19.34
C GLN A 373 4.66 1.64 -20.22
N GLN A 374 4.89 2.81 -19.62
CA GLN A 374 5.06 4.07 -20.36
C GLN A 374 6.33 4.09 -21.23
N MET A 375 7.37 3.38 -20.80
CA MET A 375 8.61 3.19 -21.57
C MET A 375 8.49 2.06 -22.62
N GLU A 376 7.28 1.56 -22.87
CA GLU A 376 7.01 0.41 -23.74
C GLU A 376 7.81 -0.85 -23.36
N HIS A 377 8.21 -0.96 -22.09
CA HIS A 377 8.95 -2.10 -21.61
C HIS A 377 8.00 -3.30 -21.47
N LYS A 378 8.31 -4.37 -22.20
CA LYS A 378 7.52 -5.62 -22.16
C LYS A 378 7.58 -6.24 -20.77
N CYS A 379 6.43 -6.31 -20.08
CA CYS A 379 6.29 -7.03 -18.83
C CYS A 379 6.10 -8.52 -19.11
N ILE A 380 7.13 -9.32 -18.80
CA ILE A 380 7.17 -10.74 -19.14
C ILE A 380 6.84 -11.63 -17.95
N PHE A 381 6.23 -12.77 -18.24
CA PHE A 381 6.04 -13.85 -17.27
C PHE A 381 6.37 -15.21 -17.86
N ASN A 382 6.67 -16.18 -17.00
CA ASN A 382 6.72 -17.59 -17.32
C ASN A 382 5.67 -18.33 -16.49
N TYR A 383 5.06 -19.36 -17.06
CA TYR A 383 4.05 -20.14 -16.37
C TYR A 383 4.29 -21.63 -16.57
N ASP A 384 4.32 -22.36 -15.45
CA ASP A 384 4.34 -23.81 -15.41
C ASP A 384 2.92 -24.31 -15.15
N LEU A 385 2.32 -24.90 -16.19
CA LEU A 385 0.95 -25.43 -16.14
C LEU A 385 0.83 -26.63 -15.19
N SER A 386 1.83 -27.51 -15.19
CA SER A 386 1.82 -28.76 -14.41
C SER A 386 1.88 -28.47 -12.91
N ASN A 387 2.69 -27.50 -12.51
CA ASN A 387 2.84 -27.12 -11.09
C ASN A 387 1.97 -25.92 -10.68
N LYS A 388 1.20 -25.33 -11.62
CA LYS A 388 0.42 -24.10 -11.42
C LYS A 388 1.26 -22.97 -10.83
N GLN A 389 2.45 -22.74 -11.41
CA GLN A 389 3.40 -21.74 -10.92
C GLN A 389 3.56 -20.59 -11.90
N LEU A 390 3.50 -19.37 -11.38
CA LEU A 390 3.75 -18.14 -12.11
C LEU A 390 5.07 -17.54 -11.67
N ALA A 391 5.98 -17.30 -12.62
CA ALA A 391 7.21 -16.57 -12.39
C ALA A 391 7.20 -15.23 -13.10
N ILE A 392 7.50 -14.15 -12.37
CA ILE A 392 7.68 -12.80 -12.92
C ILE A 392 9.01 -12.24 -12.46
N LEU A 393 9.60 -11.31 -13.22
CA LEU A 393 10.80 -10.64 -12.75
C LEU A 393 10.49 -9.81 -11.50
N ALA A 394 11.36 -9.84 -10.49
CA ALA A 394 11.26 -8.99 -9.31
C ALA A 394 11.31 -7.50 -9.68
N SER A 395 12.02 -7.18 -10.75
CA SER A 395 12.04 -5.87 -11.41
C SER A 395 10.78 -5.58 -12.26
N GLN A 396 9.78 -6.45 -12.26
CA GLN A 396 8.49 -6.22 -12.92
C GLN A 396 7.32 -6.58 -11.98
N ARG A 397 7.58 -6.60 -10.67
CA ARG A 397 6.59 -6.92 -9.63
C ARG A 397 5.34 -6.05 -9.80
N PHE A 398 4.18 -6.71 -9.72
CA PHE A 398 2.89 -6.10 -9.97
C PHE A 398 2.50 -5.05 -8.90
N PRO A 399 1.57 -4.13 -9.23
CA PRO A 399 0.98 -3.27 -8.21
C PRO A 399 0.37 -4.12 -7.09
N GLU A 400 0.45 -3.62 -5.86
CA GLU A 400 0.21 -4.42 -4.64
C GLU A 400 -1.14 -5.15 -4.65
N ILE A 401 -2.20 -4.52 -5.17
CA ILE A 401 -3.54 -5.11 -5.18
C ILE A 401 -3.66 -6.31 -6.15
N TYR A 402 -2.93 -6.30 -7.26
CA TYR A 402 -2.89 -7.44 -8.19
C TYR A 402 -2.02 -8.56 -7.63
N GLU A 403 -0.89 -8.22 -6.99
CA GLU A 403 -0.07 -9.21 -6.29
C GLU A 403 -0.83 -9.87 -5.14
N ARG A 404 -1.68 -9.12 -4.43
CA ARG A 404 -2.51 -9.67 -3.36
C ARG A 404 -3.39 -10.80 -3.85
N ALA A 405 -3.94 -10.70 -5.07
CA ALA A 405 -4.73 -11.77 -5.64
C ALA A 405 -3.90 -13.07 -5.82
N LEU A 406 -2.64 -12.94 -6.27
CA LEU A 406 -1.71 -14.07 -6.41
C LEU A 406 -1.36 -14.69 -5.05
N VAL A 407 -1.06 -13.87 -4.05
CA VAL A 407 -0.73 -14.35 -2.70
C VAL A 407 -1.91 -15.06 -2.04
N LEU A 408 -3.13 -14.52 -2.18
CA LEU A 408 -4.34 -15.13 -1.64
C LEU A 408 -4.75 -16.42 -2.36
N ALA A 409 -4.21 -16.71 -3.54
CA ALA A 409 -4.44 -17.98 -4.22
C ALA A 409 -3.77 -19.16 -3.50
N SER A 410 -2.75 -18.94 -2.68
CA SER A 410 -2.06 -20.01 -1.93
C SER A 410 -1.88 -19.73 -0.44
N GLY A 411 -2.07 -18.49 0.01
CA GLY A 411 -1.69 -18.04 1.35
C GLY A 411 -0.18 -17.90 1.55
N LYS A 412 0.61 -17.98 0.47
CA LYS A 412 2.06 -17.91 0.49
C LYS A 412 2.58 -16.66 -0.24
N LEU A 413 3.57 -16.02 0.35
CA LEU A 413 4.39 -15.02 -0.32
C LEU A 413 5.23 -15.68 -1.42
N PRO A 414 5.65 -14.94 -2.46
CA PRO A 414 6.47 -15.51 -3.53
C PRO A 414 7.83 -15.96 -3.02
N THR A 415 8.32 -17.05 -3.59
CA THR A 415 9.71 -17.47 -3.42
C THR A 415 10.58 -16.65 -4.36
N TYR A 416 11.74 -16.21 -3.87
CA TYR A 416 12.74 -15.57 -4.71
C TYR A 416 13.63 -16.66 -5.30
N VAL A 417 13.72 -16.69 -6.63
CA VAL A 417 14.73 -17.49 -7.31
C VAL A 417 15.47 -16.60 -8.29
N ASP A 418 16.71 -16.27 -7.92
CA ASP A 418 17.52 -15.21 -8.54
C ASP A 418 16.76 -13.88 -8.66
N SER A 419 16.49 -13.45 -9.89
CA SER A 419 15.77 -12.23 -10.21
C SER A 419 14.25 -12.45 -10.35
N TRP A 420 13.75 -13.66 -10.10
CA TRP A 420 12.34 -14.04 -10.30
C TRP A 420 11.59 -14.17 -8.98
N LEU A 421 10.32 -13.78 -9.02
CA LEU A 421 9.31 -14.02 -7.99
C LEU A 421 8.44 -15.17 -8.48
N VAL A 422 8.44 -16.28 -7.76
CA VAL A 422 7.66 -17.47 -8.08
C VAL A 422 6.46 -17.57 -7.14
N TYR A 423 5.26 -17.48 -7.71
CA TYR A 423 3.98 -17.67 -7.04
C TYR A 423 3.46 -19.07 -7.33
N THR A 424 2.85 -19.70 -6.33
CA THR A 424 2.30 -21.06 -6.42
C THR A 424 0.78 -21.06 -6.37
N ASN A 425 0.16 -22.13 -6.89
CA ASN A 425 -1.29 -22.31 -6.94
C ASN A 425 -2.00 -21.20 -7.74
N ILE A 426 -1.39 -20.78 -8.85
CA ILE A 426 -1.97 -19.80 -9.76
C ILE A 426 -2.66 -20.55 -10.89
N GLU A 427 -3.98 -20.51 -10.93
CA GLU A 427 -4.75 -21.14 -12.01
C GLU A 427 -4.56 -20.40 -13.34
N LEU A 428 -4.59 -21.13 -14.45
CA LEU A 428 -4.39 -20.58 -15.79
C LEU A 428 -5.43 -19.50 -16.12
N GLU A 429 -6.70 -19.71 -15.76
CA GLU A 429 -7.78 -18.73 -15.97
C GLU A 429 -7.47 -17.38 -15.30
N MET A 430 -6.97 -17.43 -14.06
CA MET A 430 -6.58 -16.24 -13.30
C MET A 430 -5.43 -15.50 -13.99
N LEU A 431 -4.45 -16.25 -14.51
CA LEU A 431 -3.32 -15.69 -15.25
C LEU A 431 -3.75 -15.03 -16.56
N VAL A 432 -4.67 -15.63 -17.31
CA VAL A 432 -5.22 -15.05 -18.55
C VAL A 432 -5.86 -13.69 -18.26
N LEU A 433 -6.71 -13.62 -17.22
CA LEU A 433 -7.35 -12.37 -16.82
C LEU A 433 -6.36 -11.30 -16.34
N LEU A 434 -5.35 -11.68 -15.54
CA LEU A 434 -4.29 -10.77 -15.12
C LEU A 434 -3.46 -10.27 -16.29
N SER A 435 -3.14 -11.15 -17.25
CA SER A 435 -2.37 -10.81 -18.45
C SER A 435 -3.09 -9.78 -19.29
N ALA A 436 -4.40 -9.92 -19.48
CA ALA A 436 -5.22 -8.94 -20.18
C ALA A 436 -5.31 -7.59 -19.43
N LYS A 437 -5.38 -7.60 -18.09
CA LYS A 437 -5.50 -6.37 -17.28
C LYS A 437 -4.19 -5.59 -17.16
N LEU A 438 -3.06 -6.28 -17.14
CA LEU A 438 -1.73 -5.70 -16.89
C LEU A 438 -0.84 -5.66 -18.14
N ASN A 439 -1.37 -5.99 -19.32
CA ASN A 439 -0.62 -6.06 -20.59
C ASN A 439 0.63 -6.94 -20.48
N LEU A 440 0.47 -8.15 -19.95
CA LEU A 440 1.58 -9.08 -19.74
C LEU A 440 1.82 -9.93 -21.00
N ILE A 441 3.08 -10.28 -21.24
CA ILE A 441 3.52 -11.10 -22.36
C ILE A 441 4.14 -12.38 -21.81
N CYS A 442 3.69 -13.53 -22.30
CA CYS A 442 4.32 -14.79 -21.94
C CYS A 442 5.69 -14.89 -22.64
N ALA A 443 6.75 -15.21 -21.90
CA ALA A 443 8.10 -15.29 -22.46
C ALA A 443 8.27 -16.48 -23.43
N ARG A 444 7.43 -17.52 -23.30
CA ARG A 444 7.33 -18.67 -24.22
C ARG A 444 5.87 -19.11 -24.33
N GLU A 445 5.39 -19.51 -25.51
CA GLU A 445 4.09 -20.21 -25.62
C GLU A 445 4.12 -21.46 -24.73
N PHE A 446 3.01 -21.76 -24.04
CA PHE A 446 2.92 -22.83 -23.04
C PHE A 446 3.56 -24.13 -23.54
N THR A 447 4.78 -24.43 -23.10
CA THR A 447 5.44 -25.68 -23.46
C THR A 447 4.78 -26.79 -22.67
N TYR A 448 3.91 -27.55 -23.35
CA TYR A 448 3.47 -28.86 -22.90
C TYR A 448 4.71 -29.74 -22.76
N ALA A 449 5.09 -30.07 -21.53
CA ALA A 449 6.00 -31.17 -21.23
C ALA A 449 5.17 -32.34 -20.70
#